data_AF-A0A4U0RSZ0-F1
#
_entry.id   AF-A0A4U0RSZ0-F1
#
_cell.length_a   1.000
_cell.length_b   1.000
_cell.length_c   1.000
_cell.angle_alpha   90.00
_cell.angle_beta   90.00
_cell.angle_gamma   90.00
#
_symmetry.space_group_name_H-M   'P 1'
#
loop_
_entity.id
_entity.type
_entity.pdbx_description
1 polymer ?
#
loop_
_entity_poly.entity_id
_entity_poly.type
_entity_poly.pdbx_seq_one_letter_code
_entity_poly.pdbx_strand_id
1 'polypeptide(L)'
;MSLHSMNEDTIEAEQVLGALRQSMDGVTMDAPVERIAAAGRARTRRQRLAKVSVVAAAAAGLALGVNSYGNPATAPPAAGNSTGTGAVHIHTVAFSVDTKTDGTVHVSWDKAKYFSDHAGLQEALARAGFPVIIKVGEFCLGPGDDASLSHGEGPGVTQVITGERQSNGRVELVFTPSAMPAGKQLFIGYLNAAQLAASGGRPGSVERLVPTGVTLSCTTQAPTHD
;
A
#
# COMPACT_ATOMS: atom_id res chain seq x y z
N MET A 1 5.20 57.82 4.24
CA MET A 1 6.32 57.48 3.34
C MET A 1 6.93 56.17 3.85
N SER A 2 6.33 55.04 3.50
CA SER A 2 6.78 53.69 3.91
C SER A 2 7.26 52.97 2.67
N LEU A 3 8.57 52.96 2.46
CA LEU A 3 9.23 52.28 1.34
C LEU A 3 10.35 51.34 1.83
N HIS A 4 10.39 51.00 3.11
CA HIS A 4 11.49 50.24 3.71
C HIS A 4 11.14 48.80 4.13
N SER A 5 9.96 48.28 3.78
CA SER A 5 9.51 46.93 4.22
C SER A 5 9.28 45.94 3.08
N MET A 6 9.66 46.25 1.83
CA MET A 6 9.43 45.38 0.67
C MET A 6 10.71 44.74 0.08
N ASN A 7 11.86 44.95 0.72
CA ASN A 7 13.15 44.48 0.20
C ASN A 7 13.74 43.28 0.97
N GLU A 8 13.27 42.95 2.17
CA GLU A 8 13.79 41.77 2.90
C GLU A 8 13.19 40.46 2.37
N ASP A 9 11.92 40.45 1.99
CA ASP A 9 11.25 39.25 1.45
C ASP A 9 11.74 38.84 0.05
N THR A 10 12.19 39.81 -0.75
CA THR A 10 12.73 39.53 -2.10
C THR A 10 14.14 38.94 -2.05
N ILE A 11 14.95 39.35 -1.07
CA ILE A 11 16.32 38.85 -0.87
C ILE A 11 16.28 37.38 -0.42
N GLU A 12 15.33 37.01 0.45
CA GLU A 12 15.13 35.63 0.92
C GLU A 12 14.64 34.71 -0.22
N ALA A 13 13.69 35.16 -1.03
CA ALA A 13 13.15 34.37 -2.14
C ALA A 13 14.21 34.10 -3.23
N GLU A 14 15.07 35.07 -3.53
CA GLU A 14 16.16 34.88 -4.50
C GLU A 14 17.26 33.95 -3.98
N GLN A 15 17.55 33.96 -2.67
CA GLN A 15 18.50 33.03 -2.06
C GLN A 15 17.99 31.59 -2.07
N VAL A 16 16.70 31.39 -1.78
CA VAL A 16 16.08 30.06 -1.83
C VAL A 16 15.99 29.53 -3.27
N LEU A 17 15.66 30.38 -4.26
CA LEU A 17 15.72 29.99 -5.67
C LEU A 17 17.14 29.69 -6.15
N GLY A 18 18.13 30.46 -5.69
CA GLY A 18 19.55 30.24 -5.99
C GLY A 18 20.05 28.89 -5.47
N ALA A 19 19.72 28.54 -4.22
CA ALA A 19 20.07 27.27 -3.61
C ALA A 19 19.41 26.06 -4.32
N LEU A 20 18.16 26.21 -4.77
CA LEU A 20 17.46 25.17 -5.55
C LEU A 20 18.09 24.98 -6.94
N ARG A 21 18.49 26.06 -7.61
CA ARG A 21 19.13 25.99 -8.93
C ARG A 21 20.51 25.35 -8.86
N GLN A 22 21.26 25.65 -7.80
CA GLN A 22 22.59 25.06 -7.56
C GLN A 22 22.52 23.57 -7.20
N SER A 23 21.39 23.11 -6.65
CA SER A 23 21.13 21.67 -6.42
C SER A 23 20.75 20.91 -7.71
N MET A 24 20.45 21.60 -8.81
CA MET A 24 20.06 20.97 -10.09
C MET A 24 21.18 20.95 -11.14
N ASP A 25 22.22 21.77 -10.99
CA ASP A 25 23.35 21.86 -11.94
C ASP A 25 24.27 20.61 -11.94
N GLY A 26 23.98 19.60 -11.11
CA GLY A 26 24.71 18.33 -11.05
C GLY A 26 24.00 17.12 -11.68
N VAL A 27 22.78 17.26 -12.21
CA VAL A 27 22.05 16.12 -12.79
C VAL A 27 22.22 16.07 -14.30
N THR A 28 23.38 15.58 -14.74
CA THR A 28 23.54 15.11 -16.11
C THR A 28 22.80 13.78 -16.26
N MET A 29 21.72 13.77 -17.07
CA MET A 29 21.07 12.53 -17.49
C MET A 29 22.02 11.77 -18.42
N ASP A 30 22.64 10.70 -17.93
CA ASP A 30 23.52 9.80 -18.71
C ASP A 30 22.72 8.78 -19.56
N ALA A 31 21.54 9.19 -20.04
CA ALA A 31 20.67 8.34 -20.85
C ALA A 31 20.06 9.16 -22.01
N PRO A 32 20.63 9.08 -23.22
CA PRO A 32 20.08 9.75 -24.40
C PRO A 32 18.65 9.30 -24.71
N VAL A 33 17.76 10.27 -24.91
CA VAL A 33 16.31 10.09 -25.16
C VAL A 33 16.06 9.26 -26.43
N GLU A 34 17.05 9.18 -27.33
CA GLU A 34 17.01 8.36 -28.54
C GLU A 34 16.85 6.85 -28.24
N ARG A 35 17.30 6.35 -27.08
CA ARG A 35 17.11 4.94 -26.70
C ARG A 35 15.67 4.61 -26.29
N ILE A 36 14.93 5.56 -25.72
CA ILE A 36 13.56 5.34 -25.26
C ILE A 36 12.60 5.29 -26.46
N ALA A 37 12.83 6.12 -27.48
CA ALA A 37 12.04 6.11 -28.71
C ALA A 37 12.29 4.86 -29.58
N ALA A 38 13.51 4.30 -29.54
CA ALA A 38 13.84 3.08 -30.29
C ALA A 38 13.22 1.81 -29.68
N ALA A 39 13.17 1.71 -28.34
CA ALA A 39 12.55 0.57 -27.65
C ALA A 39 11.03 0.49 -27.86
N GLY A 40 10.35 1.64 -28.01
CA GLY A 40 8.91 1.70 -28.26
C GLY A 40 8.47 1.17 -29.63
N ARG A 41 9.26 1.42 -30.69
CA ARG A 41 8.92 1.00 -32.07
C ARG A 41 9.09 -0.50 -32.31
N ALA A 42 10.01 -1.16 -31.59
CA ALA A 42 10.22 -2.60 -31.71
C ALA A 42 9.04 -3.42 -31.15
N ARG A 43 8.35 -2.92 -30.11
CA ARG A 43 7.24 -3.62 -29.44
C ARG A 43 5.95 -3.60 -30.27
N THR A 44 5.65 -2.48 -30.92
CA THR A 44 4.46 -2.32 -31.77
C THR A 44 4.53 -3.14 -33.06
N ARG A 45 5.74 -3.36 -33.60
CA ARG A 45 5.93 -4.17 -34.82
C ARG A 45 5.67 -5.66 -34.59
N ARG A 46 5.98 -6.18 -33.39
CA ARG A 46 5.73 -7.59 -33.02
C ARG A 46 4.23 -7.90 -32.83
N GLN A 47 3.43 -6.92 -32.40
CA GLN A 47 1.99 -7.12 -32.19
C GLN A 47 1.18 -7.21 -33.50
N ARG A 48 1.72 -6.74 -34.63
CA ARG A 48 1.01 -6.75 -35.92
C ARG A 48 1.15 -8.04 -36.73
N LEU A 49 1.99 -8.99 -36.30
CA LEU A 49 2.20 -10.27 -37.00
C LEU A 49 1.45 -11.46 -36.39
N ALA A 50 0.72 -11.27 -35.28
CA ALA A 50 0.06 -12.35 -34.54
C ALA A 50 -1.48 -12.39 -34.71
N LYS A 51 -2.03 -11.83 -35.79
CA LYS A 51 -3.48 -11.89 -36.09
C LYS A 51 -3.75 -12.37 -37.51
N VAL A 52 -3.39 -13.63 -37.81
CA VAL A 52 -3.97 -14.37 -38.94
C VAL A 52 -4.05 -15.88 -38.61
N SER A 53 -5.27 -16.38 -38.36
CA SER A 53 -5.76 -17.75 -38.63
C SER A 53 -7.24 -17.78 -38.18
N VAL A 54 -8.23 -17.77 -39.08
CA VAL A 54 -8.79 -18.82 -39.96
C VAL A 54 -9.30 -20.07 -39.19
N VAL A 55 -10.58 -20.37 -39.48
CA VAL A 55 -11.57 -21.31 -38.93
C VAL A 55 -11.22 -22.80 -39.15
N ALA A 56 -11.57 -23.69 -38.20
CA ALA A 56 -12.48 -24.87 -38.38
C ALA A 56 -12.19 -26.12 -37.49
N ALA A 57 -13.26 -26.59 -36.83
CA ALA A 57 -13.73 -27.96 -36.58
C ALA A 57 -12.95 -29.04 -35.74
N ALA A 58 -13.58 -29.38 -34.61
CA ALA A 58 -13.90 -30.71 -34.02
C ALA A 58 -12.88 -31.87 -33.99
N ALA A 59 -12.53 -32.34 -32.77
CA ALA A 59 -12.74 -33.72 -32.28
C ALA A 59 -12.07 -33.92 -30.90
N ALA A 60 -12.58 -34.90 -30.14
CA ALA A 60 -12.26 -35.21 -28.76
C ALA A 60 -10.80 -35.63 -28.47
N GLY A 61 -10.35 -35.41 -27.23
CA GLY A 61 -9.14 -36.04 -26.70
C GLY A 61 -8.61 -35.34 -25.43
N LEU A 62 -8.79 -35.98 -24.27
CA LEU A 62 -8.07 -35.64 -23.04
C LEU A 62 -6.55 -35.80 -23.28
N ALA A 63 -5.77 -34.73 -23.10
CA ALA A 63 -4.33 -34.81 -22.94
C ALA A 63 -3.83 -33.63 -22.09
N LEU A 64 -3.30 -33.95 -20.91
CA LEU A 64 -2.46 -33.06 -20.11
C LEU A 64 -1.20 -32.74 -20.92
N GLY A 65 -0.93 -31.46 -21.16
CA GLY A 65 0.23 -31.02 -21.94
C GLY A 65 0.65 -29.61 -21.60
N VAL A 66 1.51 -29.49 -20.60
CA VAL A 66 2.34 -28.28 -20.38
C VAL A 66 3.26 -28.10 -21.59
N ASN A 67 3.19 -26.92 -22.23
CA ASN A 67 4.23 -26.45 -23.15
C ASN A 67 4.65 -25.04 -22.75
N SER A 68 5.67 -25.01 -21.91
CA SER A 68 6.53 -23.88 -21.61
C SER A 68 7.35 -23.50 -22.85
N TYR A 69 7.13 -22.29 -23.37
CA TYR A 69 8.11 -21.55 -24.17
C TYR A 69 8.60 -20.37 -23.31
N GLY A 70 9.82 -20.49 -22.80
CA GLY A 70 10.49 -19.48 -21.98
C GLY A 70 11.45 -18.60 -22.79
N ASN A 71 11.52 -17.31 -22.43
CA ASN A 71 12.77 -16.58 -22.08
C ASN A 71 12.49 -15.06 -21.88
N PRO A 72 13.36 -14.30 -21.19
CA PRO A 72 14.13 -14.58 -19.98
C PRO A 72 13.95 -13.46 -18.92
N ALA A 73 13.62 -13.82 -17.67
CA ALA A 73 13.89 -13.02 -16.47
C ALA A 73 13.66 -13.91 -15.24
N THR A 74 14.29 -15.07 -15.23
CA THR A 74 14.19 -16.08 -14.18
C THR A 74 15.41 -15.96 -13.28
N ALA A 75 15.36 -15.04 -12.32
CA ALA A 75 15.86 -15.40 -11.00
C ALA A 75 14.71 -16.17 -10.33
N PRO A 76 14.92 -17.39 -9.80
CA PRO A 76 13.88 -18.06 -9.04
C PRO A 76 13.47 -17.16 -7.87
N PRO A 77 12.17 -16.89 -7.61
CA PRO A 77 11.80 -16.47 -6.28
C PRO A 77 12.24 -17.59 -5.34
N ALA A 78 12.95 -17.23 -4.27
CA ALA A 78 13.32 -18.18 -3.23
C ALA A 78 12.08 -18.99 -2.85
N ALA A 79 12.23 -20.31 -2.76
CA ALA A 79 11.16 -21.21 -2.35
C ALA A 79 10.70 -20.83 -0.93
N GLY A 80 9.68 -19.97 -0.87
CA GLY A 80 8.91 -19.63 0.32
C GLY A 80 7.60 -20.39 0.27
N ASN A 81 7.61 -21.54 0.94
CA ASN A 81 6.54 -22.52 1.11
C ASN A 81 5.12 -21.91 1.09
N SER A 82 4.38 -22.03 -0.01
CA SER A 82 2.99 -21.57 -0.09
C SER A 82 2.15 -22.63 -0.79
N THR A 83 1.51 -23.51 -0.01
CA THR A 83 0.70 -24.63 -0.52
C THR A 83 -0.76 -24.61 -0.03
N GLY A 84 -1.23 -23.47 0.50
CA GLY A 84 -2.63 -23.31 0.93
C GLY A 84 -3.53 -22.78 -0.20
N THR A 85 -4.72 -23.36 -0.35
CA THR A 85 -5.81 -22.80 -1.16
C THR A 85 -6.20 -21.43 -0.58
N GLY A 86 -5.75 -20.34 -1.19
CA GLY A 86 -5.92 -18.97 -0.65
C GLY A 86 -4.63 -18.20 -0.36
N ALA A 87 -3.46 -18.71 -0.76
CA ALA A 87 -2.20 -17.96 -0.65
C ALA A 87 -2.22 -16.68 -1.52
N VAL A 88 -2.05 -15.51 -0.89
CA VAL A 88 -1.94 -14.21 -1.56
C VAL A 88 -0.49 -13.76 -1.55
N HIS A 89 0.01 -13.40 -2.74
CA HIS A 89 1.31 -12.76 -2.94
C HIS A 89 1.14 -11.53 -3.83
N ILE A 90 1.09 -10.36 -3.20
CA ILE A 90 0.94 -9.07 -3.89
C ILE A 90 2.20 -8.28 -3.61
N HIS A 91 2.90 -7.85 -4.66
CA HIS A 91 4.02 -6.93 -4.54
C HIS A 91 3.76 -5.75 -5.48
N THR A 92 3.51 -4.60 -4.89
CA THR A 92 3.39 -3.34 -5.62
C THR A 92 4.61 -2.47 -5.30
N VAL A 93 4.70 -1.31 -5.95
CA VAL A 93 5.70 -0.29 -5.59
C VAL A 93 5.43 0.34 -4.21
N ALA A 94 4.20 0.22 -3.72
CA ALA A 94 3.71 0.84 -2.50
C ALA A 94 3.84 -0.07 -1.27
N PHE A 95 3.49 -1.35 -1.43
CA PHE A 95 3.47 -2.34 -0.36
C PHE A 95 3.60 -3.77 -0.91
N SER A 96 3.93 -4.71 -0.03
CA SER A 96 3.74 -6.14 -0.26
C SER A 96 2.69 -6.72 0.67
N VAL A 97 2.00 -7.77 0.25
CA VAL A 97 1.12 -8.62 1.07
C VAL A 97 1.44 -10.07 0.77
N ASP A 98 1.83 -10.82 1.79
CA ASP A 98 2.20 -12.22 1.71
C ASP A 98 1.48 -13.05 2.77
N THR A 99 0.68 -14.02 2.35
CA THR A 99 0.17 -15.07 3.25
C THR A 99 1.29 -16.07 3.53
N LYS A 100 1.56 -16.37 4.80
CA LYS A 100 2.57 -17.35 5.23
C LYS A 100 1.95 -18.72 5.50
N THR A 101 2.80 -19.74 5.66
CA THR A 101 2.37 -21.12 5.93
C THR A 101 1.59 -21.28 7.23
N ASP A 102 1.84 -20.42 8.21
CA ASP A 102 1.16 -20.41 9.51
C ASP A 102 -0.20 -19.69 9.46
N GLY A 103 -0.60 -19.18 8.29
CA GLY A 103 -1.86 -18.47 8.08
C GLY A 103 -1.79 -16.98 8.43
N THR A 104 -0.65 -16.47 8.88
CA THR A 104 -0.46 -15.01 9.05
C THR A 104 -0.37 -14.31 7.69
N VAL A 105 -0.70 -13.03 7.68
CA VAL A 105 -0.59 -12.16 6.50
C VAL A 105 0.40 -11.06 6.83
N HIS A 106 1.52 -11.03 6.12
CA HIS A 106 2.57 -10.04 6.30
C HIS A 106 2.39 -8.92 5.29
N VAL A 107 2.30 -7.69 5.78
CA VAL A 107 2.26 -6.49 4.95
C VAL A 107 3.50 -5.66 5.21
N SER A 108 4.27 -5.34 4.18
CA SER A 108 5.46 -4.48 4.34
C SER A 108 5.39 -3.26 3.44
N TRP A 109 5.88 -2.12 3.92
CA TRP A 109 6.01 -0.91 3.12
C TRP A 109 7.18 -0.03 3.59
N ASP A 110 7.55 0.90 2.72
CA ASP A 110 8.51 1.95 3.01
C ASP A 110 7.76 3.17 3.53
N LYS A 111 8.01 3.54 4.79
CA LYS A 111 7.33 4.66 5.46
C LYS A 111 7.55 6.00 4.74
N ALA A 112 8.67 6.17 4.05
CA ALA A 112 8.95 7.38 3.26
C ALA A 112 8.18 7.42 1.94
N LYS A 113 7.70 6.26 1.46
CA LYS A 113 7.10 6.15 0.13
C LYS A 113 5.61 5.97 0.15
N TYR A 114 4.98 5.42 1.19
CA TYR A 114 3.55 5.15 1.03
C TYR A 114 2.71 4.85 2.28
N PHE A 115 1.56 5.52 2.32
CA PHE A 115 0.26 5.07 2.84
C PHE A 115 -0.84 5.84 2.08
N SER A 116 -0.93 5.68 0.76
CA SER A 116 -1.95 6.39 -0.03
C SER A 116 -2.92 5.52 -0.85
N ASP A 117 -2.68 4.21 -0.96
CA ASP A 117 -3.57 3.22 -1.59
C ASP A 117 -4.26 2.39 -0.51
N HIS A 118 -5.06 3.08 0.30
CA HIS A 118 -5.87 2.47 1.34
C HIS A 118 -6.85 1.43 0.77
N ALA A 119 -7.39 1.70 -0.42
CA ALA A 119 -8.33 0.80 -1.09
C ALA A 119 -7.65 -0.49 -1.55
N GLY A 120 -6.47 -0.39 -2.19
CA GLY A 120 -5.69 -1.54 -2.62
C GLY A 120 -5.20 -2.39 -1.46
N LEU A 121 -4.81 -1.77 -0.32
CA LEU A 121 -4.48 -2.52 0.89
C LEU A 121 -5.70 -3.26 1.45
N GLN A 122 -6.86 -2.60 1.55
CA GLN A 122 -8.09 -3.23 2.03
C GLN A 122 -8.47 -4.44 1.16
N GLU A 123 -8.43 -4.28 -0.17
CA GLU A 123 -8.73 -5.37 -1.10
C GLU A 123 -7.71 -6.51 -0.98
N ALA A 124 -6.42 -6.20 -0.83
CA ALA A 124 -5.37 -7.19 -0.67
C ALA A 124 -5.57 -8.03 0.62
N LEU A 125 -5.86 -7.38 1.74
CA LEU A 125 -6.15 -8.04 3.01
C LEU A 125 -7.44 -8.87 2.95
N ALA A 126 -8.50 -8.34 2.33
CA ALA A 126 -9.75 -9.06 2.13
C ALA A 126 -9.54 -10.34 1.27
N ARG A 127 -8.74 -10.24 0.19
CA ARG A 127 -8.36 -11.42 -0.61
C ARG A 127 -7.55 -12.44 0.18
N ALA A 128 -6.75 -12.00 1.14
CA ALA A 128 -5.99 -12.85 2.04
C ALA A 128 -6.85 -13.44 3.19
N GLY A 129 -8.17 -13.22 3.17
CA GLY A 129 -9.09 -13.74 4.17
C GLY A 129 -9.08 -12.96 5.50
N PHE A 130 -8.45 -11.78 5.53
CA PHE A 130 -8.44 -10.92 6.71
C PHE A 130 -9.53 -9.83 6.60
N PRO A 131 -10.58 -9.87 7.43
CA PRO A 131 -11.68 -8.91 7.34
C PRO A 131 -11.24 -7.55 7.88
N VAL A 132 -11.25 -6.54 7.03
CA VAL A 132 -10.82 -5.19 7.38
C VAL A 132 -11.64 -4.10 6.69
N ILE A 133 -11.86 -2.99 7.39
CA ILE A 133 -12.38 -1.74 6.86
C ILE A 133 -11.33 -0.67 7.07
N ILE A 134 -10.95 0.01 6.00
CA ILE A 134 -10.00 1.12 6.03
C ILE A 134 -10.73 2.40 5.64
N LYS A 135 -10.57 3.44 6.47
CA LYS A 135 -11.10 4.78 6.19
C LYS A 135 -10.02 5.83 6.40
N VAL A 136 -10.21 6.98 5.75
CA VAL A 136 -9.35 8.16 5.91
C VAL A 136 -10.21 9.30 6.42
N GLY A 137 -9.80 9.93 7.50
CA GLY A 137 -10.51 11.06 8.08
C GLY A 137 -11.69 10.70 8.98
N GLU A 138 -12.04 9.42 9.08
CA GLU A 138 -13.18 8.91 9.86
C GLU A 138 -12.72 7.87 10.87
N PHE A 139 -13.38 7.87 12.04
CA PHE A 139 -13.13 6.94 13.15
C PHE A 139 -14.46 6.33 13.56
N CYS A 140 -14.58 5.01 13.43
CA CYS A 140 -15.85 4.30 13.56
C CYS A 140 -15.87 3.38 14.79
N LEU A 141 -17.05 3.27 15.40
CA LEU A 141 -17.36 2.37 16.51
C LEU A 141 -18.61 1.55 16.18
N GLY A 142 -18.63 0.30 16.62
CA GLY A 142 -19.85 -0.49 16.68
C GLY A 142 -20.73 -0.11 17.87
N PRO A 143 -22.00 -0.55 17.87
CA PRO A 143 -22.88 -0.37 19.02
C PRO A 143 -22.29 -1.02 20.29
N GLY A 144 -22.07 -0.21 21.33
CA GLY A 144 -21.54 -0.69 22.62
C GLY A 144 -20.05 -1.05 22.63
N ASP A 145 -19.29 -0.72 21.58
CA ASP A 145 -17.84 -0.91 21.60
C ASP A 145 -17.17 0.06 22.60
N ASP A 146 -16.09 -0.40 23.21
CA ASP A 146 -15.23 0.44 24.06
C ASP A 146 -14.51 1.49 23.21
N ALA A 147 -14.67 2.76 23.58
CA ALA A 147 -14.07 3.91 22.92
C ALA A 147 -12.62 4.19 23.37
N SER A 148 -12.11 3.50 24.40
CA SER A 148 -10.73 3.67 24.88
C SER A 148 -9.70 3.35 23.79
N LEU A 149 -8.56 4.02 23.87
CA LEU A 149 -7.41 3.82 22.97
C LEU A 149 -6.13 3.82 23.80
N SER A 150 -5.13 3.07 23.35
CA SER A 150 -3.75 3.18 23.81
C SER A 150 -2.88 3.36 22.58
N HIS A 151 -2.24 4.51 22.45
CA HIS A 151 -1.41 4.86 21.28
C HIS A 151 -2.10 4.73 19.91
N GLY A 152 -3.43 4.91 19.88
CA GLY A 152 -4.26 4.75 18.66
C GLY A 152 -4.92 3.38 18.55
N GLU A 153 -4.61 2.43 19.42
CA GLU A 153 -5.11 1.06 19.36
C GLU A 153 -6.22 0.82 20.39
N GLY A 154 -7.36 0.29 19.95
CA GLY A 154 -8.44 -0.16 20.82
C GLY A 154 -8.17 -1.54 21.44
N PRO A 155 -9.02 -1.97 22.40
CA PRO A 155 -8.88 -3.27 23.05
C PRO A 155 -8.82 -4.45 22.07
N GLY A 156 -7.84 -5.35 22.28
CA GLY A 156 -7.68 -6.59 21.51
C GLY A 156 -7.02 -6.44 20.14
N VAL A 157 -6.74 -5.21 19.67
CA VAL A 157 -6.10 -4.97 18.37
C VAL A 157 -4.74 -5.67 18.25
N THR A 158 -3.91 -5.60 19.29
CA THR A 158 -2.57 -6.21 19.30
C THR A 158 -2.56 -7.73 19.17
N GLN A 159 -3.71 -8.39 19.35
CA GLN A 159 -3.85 -9.83 19.13
C GLN A 159 -4.00 -10.17 17.64
N VAL A 160 -4.57 -9.26 16.85
CA VAL A 160 -4.88 -9.48 15.43
C VAL A 160 -3.89 -8.81 14.49
N ILE A 161 -3.21 -7.76 14.96
CA ILE A 161 -2.22 -7.01 14.19
C ILE A 161 -1.09 -6.56 15.10
N THR A 162 0.15 -6.79 14.68
CA THR A 162 1.34 -6.24 15.31
C THR A 162 2.18 -5.51 14.27
N GLY A 163 2.84 -4.43 14.70
CA GLY A 163 3.72 -3.64 13.85
C GLY A 163 5.15 -3.64 14.33
N GLU A 164 6.07 -3.98 13.44
CA GLU A 164 7.50 -3.96 13.71
C GLU A 164 8.22 -3.01 12.76
N ARG A 165 9.08 -2.16 13.32
CA ARG A 165 10.02 -1.38 12.51
C ARG A 165 11.22 -2.24 12.18
N GLN A 166 11.43 -2.43 10.91
CA GLN A 166 12.59 -3.13 10.39
C GLN A 166 13.80 -2.20 10.39
N SER A 167 15.00 -2.77 10.55
CA SER A 167 16.27 -2.02 10.59
C SER A 167 16.56 -1.22 9.32
N ASN A 168 15.93 -1.59 8.19
CA ASN A 168 16.03 -0.92 6.91
C ASN A 168 15.04 0.26 6.73
N GLY A 169 14.35 0.67 7.80
CA GLY A 169 13.39 1.77 7.78
C GLY A 169 12.00 1.39 7.24
N ARG A 170 11.78 0.13 6.88
CA ARG A 170 10.44 -0.38 6.57
C ARG A 170 9.64 -0.63 7.83
N VAL A 171 8.32 -0.62 7.66
CA VAL A 171 7.39 -1.12 8.67
C VAL A 171 6.80 -2.41 8.12
N GLU A 172 6.75 -3.43 8.97
CA GLU A 172 6.07 -4.68 8.69
C GLU A 172 4.90 -4.81 9.67
N LEU A 173 3.70 -5.02 9.13
CA LEU A 173 2.53 -5.42 9.90
C LEU A 173 2.33 -6.91 9.71
N VAL A 174 2.17 -7.62 10.82
CA VAL A 174 1.77 -9.02 10.82
C VAL A 174 0.33 -9.07 11.26
N PHE A 175 -0.54 -9.52 10.36
CA PHE A 175 -1.94 -9.75 10.63
C PHE A 175 -2.16 -11.24 10.94
N THR A 176 -2.91 -11.52 11.99
CA THR A 176 -3.18 -12.88 12.49
C THR A 176 -4.68 -13.18 12.35
N PRO A 177 -5.15 -13.68 11.19
CA PRO A 177 -6.57 -13.95 10.96
C PRO A 177 -7.20 -14.88 12.00
N SER A 178 -6.45 -15.87 12.49
CA SER A 178 -6.93 -16.85 13.49
C SER A 178 -7.20 -16.23 14.87
N ALA A 179 -6.63 -15.06 15.16
CA ALA A 179 -6.89 -14.33 16.39
C ALA A 179 -8.10 -13.39 16.28
N MET A 180 -8.67 -13.20 15.08
CA MET A 180 -9.85 -12.36 14.88
C MET A 180 -11.06 -12.96 15.61
N PRO A 181 -11.68 -12.24 16.56
CA PRO A 181 -12.88 -12.76 17.21
C PRO A 181 -14.01 -12.98 16.20
N ALA A 182 -14.82 -14.02 16.43
CA ALA A 182 -15.96 -14.30 15.56
C ALA A 182 -16.92 -13.10 15.48
N GLY A 183 -17.35 -12.75 14.27
CA GLY A 183 -18.25 -11.61 14.05
C GLY A 183 -17.57 -10.24 14.20
N LYS A 184 -16.24 -10.18 14.32
CA LYS A 184 -15.46 -8.93 14.30
C LYS A 184 -14.66 -8.80 13.01
N GLN A 185 -14.25 -7.57 12.74
CA GLN A 185 -13.31 -7.18 11.69
C GLN A 185 -12.42 -6.05 12.21
N LEU A 186 -11.23 -5.92 11.62
CA LEU A 186 -10.37 -4.80 11.95
C LEU A 186 -10.89 -3.53 11.27
N PHE A 187 -10.99 -2.44 12.02
CA PHE A 187 -11.16 -1.09 11.50
C PHE A 187 -9.82 -0.38 11.60
N ILE A 188 -9.39 0.28 10.52
CA ILE A 188 -8.22 1.17 10.51
C ILE A 188 -8.67 2.54 9.99
N GLY A 189 -8.68 3.54 10.86
CA GLY A 189 -8.97 4.93 10.53
C GLY A 189 -7.67 5.73 10.41
N TYR A 190 -7.21 5.99 9.21
CA TYR A 190 -6.06 6.88 8.98
C TYR A 190 -6.47 8.33 9.18
N LEU A 191 -5.61 9.11 9.82
CA LEU A 191 -5.81 10.55 9.91
C LEU A 191 -5.60 11.16 8.51
N ASN A 192 -6.47 12.09 8.12
CA ASN A 192 -6.23 12.91 6.94
C ASN A 192 -5.13 13.97 7.21
N ALA A 193 -4.70 14.69 6.17
CA ALA A 193 -3.60 15.65 6.30
C ALA A 193 -3.85 16.74 7.36
N ALA A 194 -5.08 17.24 7.47
CA ALA A 194 -5.42 18.27 8.45
C ALA A 194 -5.41 17.72 9.89
N GLN A 195 -5.94 16.51 10.08
CA GLN A 195 -5.92 15.82 11.37
C GLN A 195 -4.51 15.45 11.79
N LEU A 196 -3.66 14.96 10.88
CA LEU A 196 -2.24 14.67 11.14
C LEU A 196 -1.48 15.93 11.56
N ALA A 197 -1.73 17.06 10.89
CA ALA A 197 -1.12 18.33 11.25
C ALA A 197 -1.56 18.78 12.66
N ALA A 198 -2.85 18.65 12.98
CA ALA A 198 -3.39 19.00 14.28
C ALA A 198 -2.89 18.09 15.42
N SER A 199 -2.57 16.82 15.14
CA SER A 199 -2.09 15.84 16.12
C SER A 199 -0.58 15.84 16.32
N GLY A 200 0.17 16.69 15.62
CA GLY A 200 1.63 16.59 15.58
C GLY A 200 2.13 15.28 14.97
N GLY A 201 1.30 14.64 14.13
CA GLY A 201 1.61 13.42 13.39
C GLY A 201 1.50 12.12 14.20
N ARG A 202 0.86 12.12 15.37
CA ARG A 202 0.72 10.91 16.21
C ARG A 202 -0.67 10.83 16.85
N PRO A 203 -1.37 9.69 16.84
CA PRO A 203 -1.04 8.52 16.05
C PRO A 203 -1.26 8.83 14.56
N GLY A 204 -0.69 7.99 13.69
CA GLY A 204 -0.94 8.09 12.23
C GLY A 204 -2.29 7.50 11.82
N SER A 205 -2.83 6.64 12.67
CA SER A 205 -4.05 5.87 12.45
C SER A 205 -4.68 5.48 13.79
N VAL A 206 -5.91 4.99 13.73
CA VAL A 206 -6.65 4.45 14.87
C VAL A 206 -7.18 3.08 14.48
N GLU A 207 -6.85 2.08 15.26
CA GLU A 207 -7.20 0.69 15.02
C GLU A 207 -8.23 0.21 16.05
N ARG A 208 -9.26 -0.52 15.60
CA ARG A 208 -10.30 -1.09 16.50
C ARG A 208 -10.83 -2.42 15.97
N LEU A 209 -11.32 -3.27 16.87
CA LEU A 209 -12.13 -4.43 16.49
C LEU A 209 -13.62 -4.07 16.51
N VAL A 210 -14.21 -3.92 15.33
CA VAL A 210 -15.62 -3.53 15.17
C VAL A 210 -16.48 -4.73 14.73
N PRO A 211 -17.77 -4.78 15.07
CA PRO A 211 -18.68 -5.82 14.60
C PRO A 211 -18.84 -5.82 13.06
N THR A 212 -19.06 -7.01 12.50
CA THR A 212 -19.48 -7.18 11.10
C THR A 212 -21.00 -7.10 10.97
N GLY A 213 -21.49 -6.76 9.78
CA GLY A 213 -22.92 -6.82 9.46
C GLY A 213 -23.83 -5.80 10.16
N VAL A 214 -23.26 -4.82 10.88
CA VAL A 214 -24.01 -3.75 11.54
C VAL A 214 -23.55 -2.37 11.07
N THR A 215 -24.42 -1.37 11.22
CA THR A 215 -24.05 0.03 10.97
C THR A 215 -23.09 0.51 12.06
N LEU A 216 -21.95 1.06 11.63
CA LEU A 216 -20.99 1.71 12.52
C LEU A 216 -21.35 3.20 12.69
N SER A 217 -21.14 3.74 13.89
CA SER A 217 -21.18 5.17 14.15
C SER A 217 -19.79 5.75 13.88
N CYS A 218 -19.67 6.69 12.95
CA CYS A 218 -18.40 7.27 12.54
C CYS A 218 -18.36 8.76 12.85
N THR A 219 -17.19 9.25 13.28
CA THR A 219 -16.90 10.67 13.50
C THR A 219 -15.67 11.11 12.72
N THR A 220 -15.63 12.37 12.32
CA THR A 220 -14.43 13.00 11.74
C THR A 220 -13.54 13.65 12.80
N GLN A 221 -13.95 13.64 14.06
CA GLN A 221 -13.13 14.12 15.16
C GLN A 221 -12.03 13.11 15.43
N ALA A 222 -10.77 13.52 15.22
CA ALA A 222 -9.63 12.70 15.62
C ALA A 222 -9.67 12.46 17.14
N PRO A 223 -9.45 11.22 17.60
CA PRO A 223 -9.38 10.96 19.03
C PRO A 223 -8.22 11.73 19.64
N THR A 224 -8.45 12.25 20.85
CA THR A 224 -7.46 12.97 21.63
C THR A 224 -6.35 12.01 22.06
N HIS A 225 -5.10 12.49 22.05
CA HIS A 225 -3.96 11.71 22.50
C HIS A 225 -4.05 11.44 23.99
N ASP A 226 -3.82 10.18 24.36
CA ASP A 226 -3.39 9.80 25.71
C ASP A 226 -1.85 9.82 25.78
#